data_AF-A0A2E7UQ93-F1
#
_entry.id   AF-A0A2E7UQ93-F1
#
_cell.length_a   1.000
_cell.length_b   1.000
_cell.length_c   1.000
_cell.angle_alpha   90.00
_cell.angle_beta   90.00
_cell.angle_gamma   90.00
#
_symmetry.space_group_name_H-M   'P 1'
#
loop_
_entity.id
_entity.type
_entity.pdbx_description
1 polymer ?
#
loop_
_entity_poly.entity_id
_entity_poly.type
_entity_poly.pdbx_seq_one_letter_code
_entity_poly.pdbx_strand_id
1 'polypeptide(L)'
;MFRRGPDLVLAALVGLGLAAPQGAMAQEQVREAGNIGVGVGGNILGVGVSGKYFINEANAVQALVGMGSGGGTLLVSADYLYNFDPFIKQEEISVGWYAGFGGGLILGSSVLGVAGVVGSDFDLDELPLDIFFEYRPTLFVSPAGAAFRADSFAAGLRYYF
;
A
#
# COMPACT_ATOMS: atom_id res chain seq x y z
N MET A 1 12.68 -36.05 33.41
CA MET A 1 13.06 -34.78 34.07
C MET A 1 13.58 -33.84 32.98
N PHE A 2 13.18 -32.57 33.04
CA PHE A 2 13.38 -31.47 32.07
C PHE A 2 12.29 -31.22 31.01
N ARG A 3 11.38 -30.35 31.46
CA ARG A 3 10.40 -29.50 30.77
C ARG A 3 11.15 -28.30 30.16
N ARG A 4 10.85 -27.90 28.92
CA ARG A 4 10.99 -26.51 28.44
C ARG A 4 9.76 -26.19 27.58
N GLY A 5 9.09 -25.10 27.96
CA GLY A 5 7.77 -24.71 27.46
C GLY A 5 7.80 -24.11 26.05
N PRO A 6 6.62 -23.87 25.46
CA PRO A 6 6.51 -23.14 24.20
C PRO A 6 6.82 -21.66 24.42
N ASP A 7 7.78 -21.14 23.65
CA ASP A 7 8.20 -19.75 23.69
C ASP A 7 7.10 -18.83 23.16
N LEU A 8 6.67 -17.95 24.05
CA LEU A 8 5.83 -16.78 23.85
C LEU A 8 6.48 -15.83 22.85
N VAL A 9 6.16 -15.94 21.55
CA VAL A 9 6.50 -14.90 20.55
C VAL A 9 5.25 -14.37 19.81
N LEU A 10 4.06 -14.87 20.14
CA LEU A 10 2.81 -14.50 19.46
C LEU A 10 1.90 -13.56 20.29
N ALA A 11 2.48 -12.65 21.09
CA ALA A 11 1.70 -11.83 22.04
C ALA A 11 2.05 -10.32 22.03
N ALA A 12 2.48 -9.77 20.89
CA ALA A 12 2.80 -8.34 20.78
C ALA A 12 2.01 -7.56 19.71
N LEU A 13 0.88 -8.11 19.20
CA LEU A 13 0.05 -7.43 18.18
C LEU A 13 -1.44 -7.27 18.56
N VAL A 14 -1.81 -7.43 19.83
CA VAL A 14 -3.23 -7.37 20.27
C VAL A 14 -3.53 -6.18 21.19
N GLY A 15 -2.58 -5.23 21.36
CA GLY A 15 -2.61 -4.27 22.46
C GLY A 15 -3.05 -2.83 22.19
N LEU A 16 -3.45 -2.45 20.97
CA LEU A 16 -3.83 -1.08 20.64
C LEU A 16 -5.12 -1.07 19.82
N GLY A 17 -6.27 -0.83 20.45
CA GLY A 17 -7.53 -0.68 19.71
C GLY A 17 -8.83 -0.65 20.51
N LEU A 18 -8.84 -0.73 21.84
CA LEU A 18 -10.08 -0.69 22.62
C LEU A 18 -10.25 0.64 23.37
N ALA A 19 -10.44 1.71 22.59
CA ALA A 19 -11.14 2.91 23.04
C ALA A 19 -11.63 3.68 21.80
N ALA A 20 -12.62 3.14 21.08
CA ALA A 20 -13.34 3.91 20.07
C ALA A 20 -14.42 4.75 20.79
N PRO A 21 -14.39 6.09 20.72
CA PRO A 21 -15.52 6.89 21.16
C PRO A 21 -16.72 6.62 20.23
N GLN A 22 -17.84 6.20 20.81
CA GLN A 22 -19.14 6.10 20.14
C GLN A 22 -19.72 7.51 19.94
N GLY A 23 -19.10 8.28 19.04
CA GLY A 23 -19.77 9.39 18.37
C GLY A 23 -20.35 8.84 17.06
N ALA A 24 -21.49 9.37 16.61
CA ALA A 24 -21.94 9.13 15.25
C ALA A 24 -20.80 9.55 14.30
N MET A 25 -20.08 8.57 13.75
CA MET A 25 -18.99 8.82 12.82
C MET A 25 -19.61 9.51 11.62
N ALA A 26 -19.19 10.74 11.33
CA ALA A 26 -19.26 11.18 9.94
C ALA A 26 -18.51 10.12 9.14
N GLN A 27 -19.20 9.48 8.21
CA GLN A 27 -18.66 8.35 7.47
C GLN A 27 -17.50 8.86 6.61
N GLU A 28 -16.29 8.48 7.00
CA GLU A 28 -15.05 8.97 6.41
C GLU A 28 -14.92 8.40 5.00
N GLN A 29 -15.06 9.26 4.00
CA GLN A 29 -14.92 8.86 2.59
C GLN A 29 -13.49 8.47 2.33
N VAL A 30 -13.22 7.37 1.62
CA VAL A 30 -11.84 6.88 1.43
C VAL A 30 -10.91 7.96 0.88
N ARG A 31 -11.39 8.76 -0.08
CA ARG A 31 -10.62 9.77 -0.83
C ARG A 31 -10.71 11.18 -0.24
N GLU A 32 -10.58 11.31 1.08
CA GLU A 32 -10.59 12.61 1.78
C GLU A 32 -9.19 13.05 2.24
N ALA A 33 -8.95 14.36 2.24
CA ALA A 33 -7.67 14.93 2.63
C ALA A 33 -7.38 14.65 4.11
N GLY A 34 -6.21 14.07 4.40
CA GLY A 34 -5.81 13.67 5.75
C GLY A 34 -5.99 12.18 6.03
N ASN A 35 -6.78 11.47 5.22
CA ASN A 35 -7.05 10.05 5.46
C ASN A 35 -5.82 9.20 5.25
N ILE A 36 -5.71 8.17 6.09
CA ILE A 36 -4.64 7.18 6.02
C ILE A 36 -5.21 5.77 5.82
N GLY A 37 -4.93 5.19 4.66
CA GLY A 37 -5.20 3.80 4.36
C GLY A 37 -4.01 2.93 4.80
N VAL A 38 -4.27 1.85 5.55
CA VAL A 38 -3.28 0.83 5.91
C VAL A 38 -3.81 -0.55 5.61
N GLY A 39 -2.98 -1.40 5.02
CA GLY A 39 -3.34 -2.79 4.81
C GLY A 39 -2.23 -3.61 4.20
N VAL A 40 -2.58 -4.52 3.30
CA VAL A 40 -1.65 -5.45 2.68
C VAL A 40 -1.64 -5.25 1.17
N GLY A 41 -0.47 -5.42 0.58
CA GLY A 41 -0.34 -5.35 -0.86
C GLY A 41 0.90 -6.10 -1.33
N GLY A 42 1.04 -6.18 -2.63
CA GLY A 42 2.21 -6.76 -3.25
C GLY A 42 2.41 -6.27 -4.66
N ASN A 43 3.63 -6.41 -5.12
CA ASN A 43 4.02 -6.23 -6.51
C ASN A 43 4.94 -7.39 -6.92
N ILE A 44 5.47 -7.33 -8.14
CA ILE A 44 6.36 -8.39 -8.65
C ILE A 44 7.62 -8.62 -7.79
N LEU A 45 8.03 -7.63 -7.01
CA LEU A 45 9.20 -7.72 -6.15
C LEU A 45 8.89 -8.34 -4.79
N GLY A 46 7.64 -8.33 -4.31
CA GLY A 46 7.31 -8.85 -2.99
C GLY A 46 5.92 -8.49 -2.46
N VAL A 47 5.64 -8.94 -1.24
CA VAL A 47 4.39 -8.69 -0.52
C VAL A 47 4.69 -8.02 0.83
N GLY A 48 3.79 -7.18 1.32
CA GLY A 48 4.03 -6.44 2.54
C GLY A 48 2.85 -5.62 3.03
N VAL A 49 3.16 -4.77 4.01
CA VAL A 49 2.25 -3.74 4.50
C VAL A 49 2.24 -2.60 3.51
N SER A 50 1.05 -2.22 3.06
CA SER A 50 0.83 -1.06 2.18
C SER A 50 0.17 0.05 2.96
N GLY A 51 0.58 1.29 2.69
CA GLY A 51 -0.10 2.48 3.19
C GLY A 51 -0.33 3.49 2.07
N LYS A 52 -1.41 4.27 2.17
CA LYS A 52 -1.72 5.41 1.31
C LYS A 52 -2.19 6.56 2.18
N TYR A 53 -1.68 7.76 1.93
CA TYR A 53 -2.04 8.97 2.66
C TYR A 53 -2.46 10.05 1.66
N PHE A 54 -3.69 10.56 1.80
CA PHE A 54 -4.21 11.64 0.98
C PHE A 54 -3.72 12.99 1.53
N ILE A 55 -2.83 13.64 0.80
CA ILE A 55 -2.33 14.99 1.13
C ILE A 55 -3.44 16.02 0.93
N ASN A 56 -4.20 15.86 -0.15
CA ASN A 56 -5.39 16.63 -0.49
C ASN A 56 -6.26 15.81 -1.46
N GLU A 57 -7.38 16.38 -1.93
CA GLU A 57 -8.32 15.71 -2.84
C GLU A 57 -7.67 15.09 -4.09
N ALA A 58 -6.62 15.73 -4.62
CA ALA A 58 -5.97 15.32 -5.86
C ALA A 58 -4.63 14.61 -5.64
N ASN A 59 -4.01 14.70 -4.46
CA ASN A 59 -2.63 14.24 -4.28
C ASN A 59 -2.52 13.29 -3.10
N ALA A 60 -1.83 12.17 -3.31
CA ALA A 60 -1.56 11.18 -2.28
C ALA A 60 -0.12 10.68 -2.36
N VAL A 61 0.38 10.15 -1.25
CA VAL A 61 1.59 9.33 -1.22
C VAL A 61 1.23 7.93 -0.81
N GLN A 62 1.92 6.97 -1.41
CA GLN A 62 1.75 5.55 -1.14
C GLN A 62 3.09 4.94 -0.78
N ALA A 63 3.08 3.94 0.09
CA ALA A 63 4.26 3.16 0.40
C ALA A 63 3.93 1.66 0.55
N LEU A 64 4.96 0.84 0.35
CA LEU A 64 4.92 -0.58 0.69
C LEU A 64 6.24 -0.97 1.37
N VAL A 65 6.12 -1.63 2.53
CA VAL A 65 7.24 -2.24 3.25
C VAL A 65 6.95 -3.72 3.40
N GLY A 66 7.82 -4.57 2.85
CA GLY A 66 7.51 -5.98 2.70
C GLY A 66 8.72 -6.87 2.51
N MET A 67 8.45 -8.14 2.28
CA MET A 67 9.48 -9.14 2.01
C MET A 67 9.58 -9.38 0.51
N GLY A 68 10.81 -9.44 0.00
CA GLY A 68 11.08 -9.81 -1.39
C GLY A 68 10.59 -11.23 -1.70
N SER A 69 10.20 -11.49 -2.95
CA SER A 69 9.62 -12.76 -3.41
C SER A 69 10.52 -14.00 -3.22
N GLY A 70 11.84 -13.81 -3.06
CA GLY A 70 12.80 -14.87 -2.70
C GLY A 70 12.95 -15.14 -1.19
N GLY A 71 12.25 -14.39 -0.34
CA GLY A 71 12.44 -14.40 1.11
C GLY A 71 13.74 -13.71 1.55
N GLY A 72 13.82 -13.37 2.83
CA GLY A 72 15.07 -12.90 3.46
C GLY A 72 15.57 -11.50 3.09
N THR A 73 14.86 -10.75 2.24
CA THR A 73 15.22 -9.37 1.92
C THR A 73 14.05 -8.43 2.19
N LEU A 74 14.34 -7.29 2.82
CA LEU A 74 13.35 -6.26 3.10
C LEU A 74 13.23 -5.34 1.87
N LEU A 75 12.02 -5.18 1.37
CA LEU A 75 11.66 -4.32 0.26
C LEU A 75 10.95 -3.07 0.80
N VAL A 76 11.33 -1.91 0.27
CA VAL A 76 10.66 -0.65 0.54
C VAL A 76 10.37 0.03 -0.80
N SER A 77 9.16 0.53 -0.97
CA SER A 77 8.80 1.37 -2.12
C SER A 77 7.91 2.52 -1.68
N ALA A 78 7.96 3.62 -2.41
CA ALA A 78 7.10 4.77 -2.23
C ALA A 78 6.76 5.41 -3.57
N ASP A 79 5.55 5.96 -3.65
CA ASP A 79 5.01 6.62 -4.84
C ASP A 79 4.34 7.93 -4.46
N TYR A 80 4.42 8.88 -5.38
CA TYR A 80 3.56 10.04 -5.44
C TYR A 80 2.45 9.79 -6.46
N LEU A 81 1.21 10.05 -6.08
CA LEU A 81 0.03 9.77 -6.88
C LEU A 81 -0.80 11.04 -7.05
N TYR A 82 -1.21 11.31 -8.29
CA TYR A 82 -2.27 12.25 -8.62
C TYR A 82 -3.56 11.48 -8.86
N ASN A 83 -4.54 11.69 -7.98
CA ASN A 83 -5.88 11.11 -8.06
C ASN A 83 -6.76 11.98 -8.94
N PHE A 84 -7.41 11.34 -9.90
CA PHE A 84 -8.41 11.98 -10.75
C PHE A 84 -9.80 11.76 -10.17
N ASP A 85 -10.76 12.51 -10.72
CA ASP A 85 -12.18 12.30 -10.45
C ASP A 85 -12.55 10.83 -10.71
N PRO A 86 -13.29 10.20 -9.79
CA PRO A 86 -13.67 8.80 -9.93
C PRO A 86 -14.57 8.60 -11.15
N PHE A 87 -14.40 7.47 -11.84
CA PHE A 87 -15.25 7.10 -12.97
C PHE A 87 -16.68 6.72 -12.53
N ILE A 88 -16.79 6.21 -11.30
CA ILE A 88 -18.05 5.82 -10.66
C ILE A 88 -18.05 6.45 -9.28
N LYS A 89 -19.10 7.20 -8.95
CA LYS A 89 -19.31 7.78 -7.62
C LYS A 89 -20.76 7.55 -7.21
N GLN A 90 -20.97 6.67 -6.25
CA GLN A 90 -22.25 6.40 -5.59
C GLN A 90 -22.06 6.62 -4.08
N GLU A 91 -23.14 6.57 -3.29
CA GLU A 91 -23.06 6.83 -1.85
C GLU A 91 -22.19 5.79 -1.11
N GLU A 92 -22.24 4.52 -1.53
CA GLU A 92 -21.59 3.41 -0.83
C GLU A 92 -20.29 2.94 -1.52
N ILE A 93 -20.16 3.22 -2.82
CA ILE A 93 -19.10 2.68 -3.68
C ILE A 93 -18.58 3.79 -4.58
N SER A 94 -17.25 3.90 -4.66
CA SER A 94 -16.60 4.71 -5.68
C SER A 94 -15.49 3.93 -6.39
N VAL A 95 -15.28 4.23 -7.67
CA VAL A 95 -14.20 3.65 -8.47
C VAL A 95 -13.29 4.78 -8.91
N GLY A 96 -12.21 4.91 -8.16
CA GLY A 96 -11.16 5.88 -8.36
C GLY A 96 -10.10 5.43 -9.36
N TRP A 97 -9.38 6.40 -9.91
CA TRP A 97 -8.14 6.15 -10.62
C TRP A 97 -7.11 7.24 -10.37
N TYR A 98 -5.86 6.91 -10.63
CA TYR A 98 -4.71 7.76 -10.38
C TYR A 98 -3.56 7.42 -11.31
N ALA A 99 -2.67 8.39 -11.48
CA ALA A 99 -1.38 8.21 -12.13
C ALA A 99 -0.29 8.85 -11.28
N GLY A 100 0.93 8.36 -11.41
CA GLY A 100 2.00 8.77 -10.52
C GLY A 100 3.36 8.27 -10.95
N PHE A 101 4.31 8.48 -10.04
CA PHE A 101 5.67 8.00 -10.19
C PHE A 101 6.23 7.69 -8.82
N GLY A 102 7.25 6.84 -8.79
CA GLY A 102 7.87 6.46 -7.54
C GLY A 102 9.06 5.55 -7.77
N GLY A 103 9.33 4.74 -6.77
CA GLY A 103 10.44 3.83 -6.82
C GLY A 103 10.50 2.93 -5.60
N GLY A 104 11.47 2.03 -5.63
CA GLY A 104 11.70 1.12 -4.53
C GLY A 104 13.11 0.58 -4.53
N LEU A 105 13.48 -0.03 -3.42
CA LEU A 105 14.78 -0.64 -3.23
C LEU A 105 14.65 -1.88 -2.37
N ILE A 106 15.56 -2.81 -2.60
CA ILE A 106 15.74 -3.98 -1.75
C ILE A 106 16.89 -3.65 -0.80
N LEU A 107 16.59 -3.59 0.50
CA LEU A 107 17.58 -3.27 1.53
C LEU A 107 18.66 -4.35 1.59
N GLY A 108 19.91 -3.91 1.66
CA GLY A 108 21.09 -4.79 1.55
C GLY A 108 21.48 -5.15 0.11
N SER A 109 20.78 -4.63 -0.89
CA SER A 109 21.15 -4.74 -2.30
C SER A 109 21.60 -3.38 -2.87
N SER A 110 22.25 -3.40 -4.05
CA SER A 110 22.53 -2.20 -4.85
C SER A 110 21.50 -2.00 -5.97
N VAL A 111 20.30 -2.56 -5.83
CA VAL A 111 19.23 -2.48 -6.84
C VAL A 111 18.22 -1.40 -6.44
N LEU A 112 18.03 -0.45 -7.34
CA LEU A 112 17.04 0.62 -7.23
C LEU A 112 16.03 0.49 -8.38
N GLY A 113 14.76 0.73 -8.11
CA GLY A 113 13.70 0.80 -9.12
C GLY A 113 13.14 2.21 -9.19
N VAL A 114 12.96 2.72 -10.40
CA VAL A 114 12.18 3.93 -10.69
C VAL A 114 10.97 3.51 -11.51
N ALA A 115 9.78 3.93 -11.10
CA ALA A 115 8.52 3.46 -11.67
C ALA A 115 7.61 4.61 -12.09
N GLY A 116 6.91 4.42 -13.20
CA GLY A 116 5.64 5.09 -13.45
C GLY A 116 4.51 4.26 -12.84
N VAL A 117 3.41 4.90 -12.44
CA VAL A 117 2.26 4.25 -11.82
C VAL A 117 0.99 4.70 -12.53
N VAL A 118 0.12 3.75 -12.87
CA VAL A 118 -1.28 4.01 -13.23
C VAL A 118 -2.12 2.96 -12.51
N GLY A 119 -3.11 3.39 -11.75
CA GLY A 119 -3.89 2.47 -10.92
C GLY A 119 -5.33 2.89 -10.75
N SER A 120 -6.09 1.98 -10.16
CA SER A 120 -7.48 2.17 -9.77
C SER A 120 -7.71 1.72 -8.34
N ASP A 121 -8.58 2.43 -7.64
CA ASP A 121 -9.08 2.08 -6.32
C ASP A 121 -10.57 1.70 -6.46
N PHE A 122 -10.97 0.56 -5.93
CA PHE A 122 -12.37 0.23 -5.69
C PHE A 122 -12.65 0.50 -4.21
N ASP A 123 -13.32 1.61 -3.94
CA ASP A 123 -13.54 2.14 -2.61
C ASP A 123 -14.94 1.74 -2.12
N LEU A 124 -14.98 1.10 -0.95
CA LEU A 124 -16.19 0.84 -0.19
C LEU A 124 -16.30 1.93 0.87
N ASP A 125 -17.03 3.00 0.60
CA ASP A 125 -17.13 4.13 1.52
C ASP A 125 -17.94 3.77 2.78
N GLU A 126 -18.85 2.77 2.67
CA GLU A 126 -19.57 2.29 3.85
C GLU A 126 -18.69 1.55 4.86
N LEU A 127 -17.71 0.81 4.34
CA LEU A 127 -16.74 0.04 5.09
C LEU A 127 -15.38 0.55 4.65
N PRO A 128 -14.83 1.62 5.26
CA PRO A 128 -13.80 2.50 4.69
C PRO A 128 -12.56 1.70 4.27
N LEU A 129 -12.62 1.16 3.05
CA LEU A 129 -11.72 0.13 2.55
C LEU A 129 -11.54 0.34 1.05
N ASP A 130 -10.29 0.26 0.59
CA ASP A 130 -9.99 0.15 -0.83
C ASP A 130 -9.54 -1.26 -1.20
N ILE A 131 -9.82 -1.63 -2.45
CA ILE A 131 -9.12 -2.69 -3.16
C ILE A 131 -8.45 -2.01 -4.36
N PHE A 132 -7.12 -2.10 -4.44
CA PHE A 132 -6.39 -1.39 -5.49
C PHE A 132 -5.70 -2.35 -6.46
N PHE A 133 -5.55 -1.89 -7.69
CA PHE A 133 -4.76 -2.54 -8.74
C PHE A 133 -3.96 -1.50 -9.51
N GLU A 134 -2.69 -1.80 -9.77
CA GLU A 134 -1.75 -0.88 -10.40
C GLU A 134 -0.97 -1.56 -11.52
N TYR A 135 -0.86 -0.84 -12.63
CA TYR A 135 0.21 -1.03 -13.59
C TYR A 135 1.40 -0.14 -13.22
N ARG A 136 2.58 -0.75 -13.05
CA ARG A 136 3.74 -0.10 -12.45
C ARG A 136 5.05 -0.40 -13.18
N PRO A 137 5.20 -0.01 -14.46
CA PRO A 137 6.40 -0.27 -15.25
C PRO A 137 7.63 0.32 -14.54
N THR A 138 8.66 -0.48 -14.39
CA THR A 138 9.82 -0.15 -13.54
C THR A 138 11.13 -0.28 -14.30
N LEU A 139 11.97 0.74 -14.22
CA LEU A 139 13.37 0.69 -14.61
C LEU A 139 14.21 0.32 -13.38
N PHE A 140 14.78 -0.88 -13.38
CA PHE A 140 15.74 -1.30 -12.37
C PHE A 140 17.14 -0.86 -12.75
N VAL A 141 17.89 -0.32 -11.81
CA VAL A 141 19.27 0.11 -11.96
C VAL A 141 20.11 -0.58 -10.90
N SER A 142 21.24 -1.13 -11.33
CA SER A 142 22.22 -1.80 -10.49
C SER A 142 23.65 -1.56 -11.01
N PRO A 143 24.70 -1.92 -10.27
CA PRO A 143 26.07 -1.86 -10.78
C PRO A 143 26.30 -2.69 -12.06
N ALA A 144 25.47 -3.70 -12.32
CA ALA A 144 25.55 -4.53 -13.51
C ALA A 144 24.85 -3.92 -14.74
N GLY A 145 24.15 -2.79 -14.57
CA GLY A 145 23.40 -2.11 -15.63
C GLY A 145 21.94 -1.86 -15.26
N ALA A 146 21.14 -1.51 -16.28
CA ALA A 146 19.73 -1.18 -16.15
C ALA A 146 18.84 -2.18 -16.91
N ALA A 147 17.68 -2.49 -16.35
CA ALA A 147 16.68 -3.39 -16.93
C ALA A 147 15.28 -2.80 -16.80
N PHE A 148 14.60 -2.62 -17.93
CA PHE A 148 13.21 -2.14 -17.95
C PHE A 148 12.24 -3.31 -17.88
N ARG A 149 11.27 -3.22 -16.96
CA ARG A 149 10.21 -4.20 -16.72
C ARG A 149 8.86 -3.53 -16.98
N ALA A 150 8.36 -3.75 -18.18
CA ALA A 150 7.04 -3.28 -18.61
C ALA A 150 5.89 -4.16 -18.08
N ASP A 151 6.20 -5.25 -17.39
CA ASP A 151 5.28 -6.28 -16.89
C ASP A 151 5.13 -6.25 -15.35
N SER A 152 5.42 -5.10 -14.73
CA SER A 152 5.33 -4.92 -13.29
C SER A 152 3.94 -4.39 -12.90
N PHE A 153 3.28 -5.10 -11.99
CA PHE A 153 1.95 -4.81 -11.48
C PHE A 153 1.94 -4.87 -9.96
N ALA A 154 0.99 -4.18 -9.33
CA ALA A 154 0.73 -4.26 -7.90
C ALA A 154 -0.77 -4.39 -7.61
N ALA A 155 -1.10 -4.98 -6.47
CA ALA A 155 -2.48 -5.06 -5.98
C ALA A 155 -2.51 -5.21 -4.47
N GLY A 156 -3.66 -4.91 -3.86
CA GLY A 156 -3.85 -5.09 -2.42
C GLY A 156 -5.17 -4.54 -1.92
N LEU A 157 -5.25 -4.40 -0.60
CA LEU A 157 -6.39 -3.88 0.13
C LEU A 157 -5.92 -3.01 1.30
N ARG A 158 -6.66 -1.95 1.62
CA ARG A 158 -6.36 -1.04 2.74
C ARG A 158 -7.63 -0.63 3.46
N TYR A 159 -7.54 -0.47 4.78
CA TYR A 159 -8.59 0.13 5.59
C TYR A 159 -8.20 1.57 5.95
N TYR A 160 -9.15 2.50 5.90
CA TYR A 160 -8.94 3.94 6.08
C TYR A 160 -9.41 4.43 7.45
N PHE A 161 -8.68 5.42 7.98
CA PHE A 161 -8.88 6.13 9.24
C PHE A 161 -8.58 7.63 9.06
#